data_AF-A0A517SDU5-F1
#
_entry.id   AF-A0A517SDU5-F1
#
_cell.length_a   1.000
_cell.length_b   1.000
_cell.length_c   1.000
_cell.angle_alpha   90.00
_cell.angle_beta   90.00
_cell.angle_gamma   90.00
#
_symmetry.space_group_name_H-M   'P 1'
#
loop_
_entity.id
_entity.type
_entity.pdbx_description
1 polymer ?
#
loop_
_entity_poly.entity_id
_entity_poly.type
_entity_poly.pdbx_seq_one_letter_code
_entity_poly.pdbx_strand_id
1 'polypeptide(L)'
;MTDDSVIPRLTDAAANAANCLAIDREAGDTRYRHIVAWGKFLGFTPATVRRELDRAEAENAPTNAIQRFDDGWHTVDTIANEANRARVEELARP
;
A
#
# COMPACT_ATOMS: atom_id res chain seq x y z
N MET A 1 8.67 25.09 -9.41
CA MET A 1 7.37 24.82 -8.78
C MET A 1 7.43 23.38 -8.33
N THR A 2 8.02 23.13 -7.16
CA THR A 2 8.11 21.81 -6.55
C THR A 2 6.80 21.57 -5.83
N ASP A 3 5.97 20.70 -6.39
CA ASP A 3 4.80 20.19 -5.69
C ASP A 3 5.32 19.21 -4.62
N ASP A 4 5.71 19.78 -3.47
CA ASP A 4 6.05 19.05 -2.25
C ASP A 4 4.76 18.49 -1.64
N SER A 5 4.13 17.56 -2.34
CA SER A 5 3.01 16.78 -1.82
C SER A 5 3.52 15.79 -0.75
N VAL A 6 3.93 16.36 0.39
CA VAL A 6 4.16 15.67 1.65
C VAL A 6 2.80 15.26 2.19
N ILE A 7 2.59 13.95 2.28
CA ILE A 7 1.37 13.32 2.79
C ILE A 7 1.05 13.90 4.20
N PRO A 8 -0.23 14.21 4.52
CA PRO A 8 -0.61 14.98 5.71
C PRO A 8 -0.12 14.43 7.07
N ARG A 9 0.05 15.38 8.00
CA ARG A 9 0.65 15.28 9.34
C ARG A 9 -0.01 14.22 10.24
N LEU A 10 0.80 13.27 10.73
CA LEU A 10 1.06 12.83 12.13
C LEU A 10 -0.03 12.85 13.24
N THR A 11 -1.25 13.33 13.04
CA THR A 11 -2.28 13.39 14.11
C THR A 11 -2.91 12.04 14.45
N ASP A 12 -2.48 10.94 13.81
CA ASP A 12 -2.98 9.59 14.09
C ASP A 12 -1.87 8.54 14.14
N ALA A 13 -0.65 8.88 14.59
CA ALA A 13 0.46 7.93 14.65
C ALA A 13 0.11 6.62 15.41
N ALA A 14 -0.72 6.71 16.47
CA ALA A 14 -1.21 5.55 17.21
C ALA A 14 -2.30 4.76 16.47
N ALA A 15 -3.26 5.43 15.82
CA ALA A 15 -4.26 4.77 14.98
C ALA A 15 -3.61 4.09 13.77
N ASN A 16 -2.57 4.73 13.19
CA ASN A 16 -1.76 4.17 12.12
C ASN A 16 -0.99 2.93 12.58
N ALA A 17 -0.39 2.94 13.79
CA ALA A 17 0.29 1.77 14.34
C ALA A 17 -0.66 0.58 14.58
N ALA A 18 -1.86 0.83 15.12
CA ALA A 18 -2.88 -0.20 15.31
C ALA A 18 -3.36 -0.78 13.97
N ASN A 19 -3.57 0.07 12.97
CA ASN A 19 -3.95 -0.36 11.63
C ASN A 19 -2.84 -1.19 10.97
N CYS A 20 -1.58 -0.77 11.07
CA CYS A 20 -0.44 -1.53 10.55
C CYS A 20 -0.38 -2.95 11.12
N LEU A 21 -0.54 -3.09 12.45
CA LEU A 21 -0.54 -4.40 13.11
C LEU A 21 -1.72 -5.28 12.69
N ALA A 22 -2.91 -4.69 12.51
CA ALA A 22 -4.09 -5.42 12.05
C ALA A 22 -3.93 -5.87 10.58
N ILE A 23 -3.40 -4.99 9.72
CA ILE A 23 -3.05 -5.32 8.34
C ILE A 23 -2.07 -6.50 8.29
N ASP A 24 -1.03 -6.51 9.14
CA ASP A 24 -0.05 -7.59 9.16
C ASP A 24 -0.65 -8.96 9.52
N ARG A 25 -1.57 -8.99 10.47
CA ARG A 25 -2.27 -10.24 10.84
C ARG A 25 -3.18 -10.74 9.72
N GLU A 26 -3.80 -9.81 8.99
CA GLU A 26 -4.74 -10.13 7.94
C GLU A 26 -4.04 -10.56 6.64
N ALA A 27 -2.99 -9.84 6.25
CA ALA A 27 -2.33 -10.01 4.98
C ALA A 27 -1.17 -11.04 5.01
N GLY A 28 -1.01 -11.77 6.11
CA GLY A 28 0.06 -12.77 6.28
C GLY A 28 0.20 -13.70 5.07
N ASP A 29 1.44 -13.84 4.58
CA ASP A 29 1.86 -14.62 3.41
C ASP A 29 1.25 -14.26 2.05
N THR A 30 0.62 -13.08 1.90
CA THR A 30 0.17 -12.66 0.56
C THR A 30 1.33 -12.54 -0.45
N ARG A 31 1.08 -12.93 -1.71
CA ARG A 31 1.98 -12.63 -2.84
C ARG A 31 1.96 -11.14 -3.22
N TYR A 32 0.96 -10.39 -2.77
CA TYR A 32 0.73 -8.97 -3.07
C TYR A 32 1.26 -8.04 -1.99
N ARG A 33 2.52 -8.22 -1.60
CA ARG A 33 3.17 -7.45 -0.52
C ARG A 33 3.19 -5.94 -0.78
N HIS A 34 3.20 -5.52 -2.04
CA HIS A 34 3.19 -4.10 -2.41
C HIS A 34 1.85 -3.42 -2.12
N ILE A 35 0.72 -4.13 -2.22
CA ILE A 35 -0.60 -3.61 -1.80
C ILE A 35 -0.61 -3.36 -0.28
N VAL A 36 -0.03 -4.29 0.48
CA VAL A 36 0.11 -4.17 1.94
C VAL A 36 1.00 -2.98 2.31
N ALA A 37 2.18 -2.89 1.70
CA ALA A 37 3.12 -1.81 1.92
C ALA A 37 2.52 -0.45 1.55
N TRP A 38 1.82 -0.35 0.41
CA TRP A 38 1.11 0.85 -0.03
C TRP A 38 0.02 1.26 0.96
N GLY A 39 -0.80 0.31 1.40
CA GLY A 39 -1.84 0.55 2.40
C GLY A 39 -1.26 1.10 3.71
N LYS A 40 -0.18 0.51 4.22
CA LYS A 40 0.51 1.02 5.43
C LYS A 40 1.11 2.41 5.22
N PHE A 41 1.73 2.64 4.06
CA PHE A 41 2.35 3.92 3.73
C PHE A 41 1.31 5.07 3.68
N LEU A 42 0.12 4.79 3.13
CA LEU A 42 -0.98 5.75 3.04
C LEU A 42 -1.90 5.79 4.27
N GLY A 43 -1.69 4.92 5.26
CA GLY A 43 -2.53 4.84 6.46
C GLY A 43 -3.94 4.27 6.21
N PHE A 44 -4.06 3.33 5.27
CA PHE A 44 -5.32 2.64 4.99
C PHE A 44 -5.80 1.81 6.18
N THR A 45 -7.12 1.59 6.22
CA THR A 45 -7.71 0.65 7.18
C THR A 45 -7.44 -0.81 6.75
N PRO A 46 -7.43 -1.78 7.68
CA PRO A 46 -7.31 -3.19 7.36
C PRO A 46 -8.36 -3.67 6.34
N ALA A 47 -9.61 -3.22 6.49
CA ALA A 47 -10.71 -3.56 5.57
C ALA A 47 -10.45 -3.07 4.14
N THR A 48 -9.86 -1.88 3.98
CA THR A 48 -9.48 -1.36 2.67
C THR A 48 -8.40 -2.23 2.04
N VAL A 49 -7.35 -2.59 2.79
CA VAL A 49 -6.27 -3.45 2.30
C VAL A 49 -6.79 -4.83 1.93
N ARG A 50 -7.62 -5.44 2.79
CA ARG A 50 -8.28 -6.73 2.51
C ARG A 50 -9.04 -6.70 1.19
N ARG A 51 -9.87 -5.67 0.97
CA ARG A 51 -10.65 -5.54 -0.25
C ARG A 51 -9.76 -5.45 -1.50
N GLU A 52 -8.66 -4.70 -1.44
CA GLU A 52 -7.71 -4.63 -2.56
C GLU A 52 -6.99 -5.96 -2.80
N LEU A 53 -6.62 -6.70 -1.74
CA LEU A 53 -6.02 -8.03 -1.85
C LEU A 53 -6.99 -9.05 -2.47
N ASP A 54 -8.23 -9.10 -2.00
CA ASP A 54 -9.25 -10.01 -2.54
C ASP A 54 -9.51 -9.71 -4.03
N ARG A 55 -9.53 -8.43 -4.39
CA ARG A 55 -9.65 -7.98 -5.78
C ARG A 55 -8.41 -8.37 -6.61
N ALA A 56 -7.22 -8.22 -6.06
CA ALA A 56 -5.97 -8.59 -6.72
C ALA A 56 -5.92 -10.09 -7.03
N GLU A 57 -6.33 -10.93 -6.08
CA GLU A 57 -6.43 -12.38 -6.30
C GLU A 57 -7.48 -12.72 -7.36
N ALA A 58 -8.68 -12.11 -7.28
CA ALA A 58 -9.77 -12.38 -8.23
C ALA A 58 -9.43 -11.94 -9.67
N GLU A 59 -8.73 -10.82 -9.84
CA GLU A 59 -8.33 -10.28 -11.15
C GLU A 59 -6.96 -10.82 -11.62
N ASN A 60 -6.28 -11.65 -10.82
CA ASN A 60 -4.90 -12.08 -11.03
C ASN A 60 -3.97 -10.89 -11.36
N ALA A 61 -3.97 -9.89 -10.47
CA ALA A 61 -3.17 -8.68 -10.61
C ALA A 61 -1.66 -8.99 -10.68
N PRO A 62 -0.84 -8.07 -11.22
CA PRO A 62 0.62 -8.13 -11.10
C PRO A 62 1.07 -8.23 -9.63
N THR A 63 2.13 -8.96 -9.34
CA THR A 63 2.63 -9.15 -7.97
C THR A 63 3.25 -7.88 -7.38
N ASN A 64 3.64 -6.93 -8.23
CA ASN A 64 4.11 -5.59 -7.86
C ASN A 64 2.97 -4.53 -7.86
N ALA A 65 1.70 -4.95 -7.91
CA ALA A 65 0.56 -4.05 -7.82
C ALA A 65 0.49 -3.32 -6.46
N ILE A 66 0.04 -2.07 -6.48
CA ILE A 66 -0.18 -1.25 -5.27
C ILE A 66 -1.66 -0.90 -5.05
N GLN A 67 -2.42 -0.67 -6.12
CA GLN A 67 -3.84 -0.29 -6.06
C GLN A 67 -4.52 -0.43 -7.43
N ARG A 68 -5.83 -0.69 -7.45
CA ARG A 68 -6.63 -0.70 -8.68
C ARG A 68 -7.36 0.64 -8.88
N PHE A 69 -7.09 1.30 -10.01
CA PHE A 69 -7.81 2.49 -10.48
C PHE A 69 -8.78 2.11 -11.60
N ASP A 70 -9.41 3.06 -12.30
CA ASP A 70 -10.31 2.75 -13.43
C ASP A 70 -9.53 2.23 -14.65
N ASP A 71 -8.35 2.78 -14.90
CA ASP A 71 -7.48 2.48 -16.04
C ASP A 71 -6.68 1.18 -15.90
N GLY A 72 -6.50 0.68 -14.69
CA GLY A 72 -5.82 -0.60 -14.46
C GLY A 72 -5.26 -0.76 -13.07
N TRP A 73 -4.52 -1.85 -12.89
CA TRP A 73 -3.66 -2.03 -11.74
C TRP A 73 -2.45 -1.12 -11.87
N HIS A 74 -2.31 -0.21 -10.92
CA HIS A 74 -1.08 0.56 -10.75
C HIS A 74 -0.09 -0.30 -9.98
N THR A 75 1.19 -0.15 -10.32
CA THR A 75 2.29 -0.93 -9.74
C THR A 75 3.26 -0.02 -9.01
N VAL A 76 4.20 -0.61 -8.26
CA VAL A 76 5.27 0.15 -7.61
C VAL A 76 6.08 1.02 -8.60
N ASP A 77 6.17 0.59 -9.86
CA ASP A 77 6.87 1.31 -10.93
C ASP A 77 6.12 2.57 -11.40
N THR A 78 4.80 2.65 -11.18
CA THR A 78 4.01 3.84 -11.54
C THR A 78 4.14 4.97 -10.52
N ILE A 79 4.80 4.73 -9.38
CA ILE A 79 5.09 5.75 -8.38
C ILE A 79 6.16 6.70 -8.92
N ALA A 80 5.74 7.91 -9.31
CA ALA A 80 6.62 8.93 -9.88
C ALA A 80 7.68 9.46 -8.89
N ASN A 81 7.34 9.54 -7.60
CA ASN A 81 8.27 9.99 -6.57
C ASN A 81 9.18 8.82 -6.12
N GLU A 82 10.47 8.91 -6.44
CA GLU A 82 11.44 7.86 -6.14
C GLU A 82 11.60 7.57 -4.65
N ALA A 83 11.53 8.58 -3.78
CA ALA A 83 11.61 8.38 -2.33
C ALA A 83 10.40 7.59 -1.80
N ASN A 84 9.20 7.89 -2.31
CA ASN A 84 7.99 7.14 -1.98
C ASN A 84 8.07 5.71 -2.50
N ARG A 85 8.56 5.52 -3.74
CA ARG A 85 8.77 4.19 -4.33
C ARG A 85 9.71 3.36 -3.47
N ALA A 86 10.88 3.90 -3.12
CA ALA A 86 11.86 3.24 -2.26
C ALA A 86 11.28 2.88 -0.89
N ARG A 87 10.44 3.75 -0.31
CA ARG A 87 9.79 3.49 0.97
C ARG A 87 8.79 2.34 0.90
N VAL A 88 8.01 2.26 -0.17
CA VAL A 88 7.05 1.16 -0.41
C VAL A 88 7.80 -0.15 -0.62
N GLU A 89 8.88 -0.14 -1.41
CA GLU A 89 9.72 -1.33 -1.60
C GLU A 89 10.34 -1.81 -0.29
N GLU A 90 10.83 -0.91 0.56
CA GLU A 90 11.37 -1.25 1.88
C GLU A 90 10.32 -1.93 2.76
N LEU A 91 9.10 -1.39 2.78
CA LEU A 91 7.98 -1.95 3.56
C LEU A 91 7.45 -3.27 3.00
N ALA A 92 7.69 -3.57 1.72
CA ALA A 92 7.25 -4.81 1.05
C ALA A 92 8.23 -5.97 1.21
N ARG A 93 9.42 -5.72 1.80
CA ARG A 93 10.42 -6.77 2.06
C ARG A 93 9.88 -7.79 3.08
N PRO A 94 10.17 -9.09 2.89
CA PRO A 94 9.79 -10.13 3.85
C PRO A 94 10.50 -9.97 5.21
#